data_AF-A0A9Q5GBS3-F1
#
_entry.id   AF-A0A9Q5GBS3-F1
#
_cell.length_a   1.000
_cell.length_b   1.000
_cell.length_c   1.000
_cell.angle_alpha   90.00
_cell.angle_beta   90.00
_cell.angle_gamma   90.00
#
_symmetry.space_group_name_H-M   'P 1'
#
loop_
_entity.id
_entity.type
_entity.pdbx_description
1 polymer ?
#
loop_
_entity_poly.entity_id
_entity_poly.type
_entity_poly.pdbx_seq_one_letter_code
_entity_poly.pdbx_strand_id
1 'polypeptide(L)'
;MLHSQHLSNKPGEVIFGFLLVAFSLFLFWQSYSIAQFSALSSPGAFPMAASGLMVITSCIIAVQNLKLPKQEGARFTVDIMPKVVAVTLAMLLIFSVVLETVGFIITAFLFLFATLRYLHKSSWQRSFLLAFMVLVIIYVIFRLIFQVVLPEGFVPEREIMAWIEDLFKAKEAQ
;
A
#
# COMPACT_ATOMS: atom_id res chain seq x y z
N MET A 1 38.67 -9.03 7.73
CA MET A 1 38.49 -7.58 7.47
C MET A 1 37.02 -7.24 7.68
N LEU A 2 36.65 -6.83 8.90
CA LEU A 2 35.30 -6.39 9.23
C LEU A 2 35.08 -5.01 8.56
N HIS A 3 34.11 -4.91 7.66
CA HIS A 3 33.64 -3.62 7.16
C HIS A 3 33.02 -2.86 8.35
N SER A 4 33.81 -1.99 8.98
CA SER A 4 33.32 -0.93 9.86
C SER A 4 32.56 0.07 8.99
N GLN A 5 31.29 -0.26 8.72
CA GLN A 5 30.32 0.69 8.20
C GLN A 5 30.28 1.85 9.18
N HIS A 6 30.88 2.99 8.80
CA HIS A 6 30.72 4.23 9.54
C HIS A 6 29.25 4.63 9.45
N LEU A 7 28.46 4.18 10.42
CA LEU A 7 27.09 4.62 10.68
C LEU A 7 27.16 6.10 11.05
N SER A 8 27.05 6.95 10.04
CA SER A 8 27.05 8.40 10.23
C SER A 8 25.95 8.99 9.37
N ASN A 9 25.17 9.87 9.99
CA ASN A 9 23.93 10.37 9.42
C ASN A 9 24.23 11.29 8.24
N LYS A 10 23.43 11.15 7.18
CA LYS A 10 23.50 12.08 6.05
C LYS A 10 23.10 13.49 6.51
N PRO A 11 23.69 14.57 5.95
CA PRO A 11 23.32 15.92 6.34
C PRO A 11 21.86 16.17 5.94
N GLY A 12 21.04 16.50 6.94
CA GLY A 12 19.59 16.71 6.77
C GLY A 12 18.71 15.53 7.19
N GLU A 13 19.29 14.37 7.52
CA GLU A 13 18.54 13.20 8.01
C GLU A 13 17.81 13.49 9.33
N VAL A 14 18.40 14.31 10.20
CA VAL A 14 17.77 14.77 11.45
C VAL A 14 16.56 15.68 11.18
N ILE A 15 16.67 16.61 10.24
CA ILE A 15 15.58 17.53 9.86
C ILE A 15 14.46 16.75 9.18
N PHE A 16 14.82 15.84 8.28
CA PHE A 16 13.90 14.92 7.63
C PHE A 16 13.18 14.03 8.64
N GLY A 17 13.90 13.49 9.63
CA GLY A 17 13.33 12.71 10.72
C GLY A 17 12.31 13.52 11.53
N PHE A 18 12.62 14.77 11.85
CA PHE A 18 11.69 15.65 12.56
C PHE A 18 10.45 16.02 11.73
N LEU A 19 10.64 16.31 10.44
CA LEU A 19 9.54 16.54 9.49
C LEU A 19 8.67 15.29 9.33
N LEU A 20 9.28 14.10 9.27
CA LEU A 20 8.57 12.83 9.23
C LEU A 20 7.73 12.61 10.48
N VAL A 21 8.26 12.89 11.67
CA VAL A 21 7.50 12.80 12.93
C VAL A 21 6.31 13.75 12.89
N ALA A 22 6.53 15.02 12.52
CA ALA A 22 5.46 16.01 12.43
C ALA A 22 4.37 15.59 11.43
N PHE A 23 4.77 15.11 10.25
CA PHE A 23 3.86 14.61 9.21
C PHE A 23 3.10 13.36 9.66
N SER A 24 3.77 12.43 10.35
CA SER A 24 3.14 11.21 10.88
C SER A 24 2.09 11.54 11.93
N LEU A 25 2.37 12.50 12.83
CA LEU A 25 1.41 12.98 13.83
C LEU A 25 0.22 13.67 13.18
N PHE A 26 0.43 14.47 12.13
CA PHE A 26 -0.64 15.08 11.36
C PHE A 26 -1.56 14.03 10.73
N LEU A 27 -0.99 13.01 10.07
CA LEU A 27 -1.76 11.90 9.49
C LEU A 27 -2.50 11.09 10.55
N PHE A 28 -1.90 10.89 11.72
CA PHE A 28 -2.53 10.20 12.84
C PHE A 28 -3.74 10.98 13.36
N TRP A 29 -3.61 12.30 13.52
CA TRP A 29 -4.72 13.16 13.92
C TRP A 29 -5.87 13.12 12.90
N GLN A 30 -5.55 13.20 11.61
CA GLN A 30 -6.56 13.16 10.55
C GLN A 30 -7.25 11.79 10.49
N SER A 31 -6.49 10.70 10.62
CA SER A 31 -7.04 9.33 10.67
C SER A 31 -7.91 9.11 11.91
N TYR A 32 -7.55 9.70 13.05
CA TYR A 32 -8.35 9.65 14.27
C TYR A 32 -9.69 10.36 14.11
N SER A 33 -9.70 11.51 13.43
CA SER A 33 -10.92 12.24 13.11
C SER A 33 -11.86 11.45 12.18
N ILE A 34 -11.31 10.61 11.30
CA ILE A 34 -12.10 9.79 10.34
C ILE A 34 -12.62 8.50 10.99
N ALA A 35 -11.82 7.85 11.83
CA ALA A 35 -12.18 6.55 12.39
C ALA A 35 -13.32 6.63 13.42
N GLN A 36 -13.44 7.77 14.13
CA GLN A 36 -14.54 8.15 15.03
C GLN A 36 -15.18 6.99 15.85
N PHE A 37 -14.34 6.05 16.30
CA PHE A 37 -14.69 4.84 17.08
C PHE A 37 -15.82 3.96 16.52
N SER A 38 -16.10 3.99 15.22
CA SER A 38 -17.34 3.39 14.70
C SER A 38 -17.27 1.88 14.41
N ALA A 39 -16.10 1.25 14.34
CA ALA A 39 -15.86 -0.20 14.37
C ALA A 39 -14.37 -0.47 14.06
N LEU A 40 -13.85 -1.65 14.45
CA LEU A 40 -12.54 -2.13 14.00
C LEU A 40 -12.45 -2.31 12.47
N SER A 41 -13.59 -2.48 11.79
CA SER A 41 -13.71 -2.55 10.32
C SER A 41 -14.06 -1.20 9.66
N SER A 42 -14.01 -0.09 10.41
CA SER A 42 -14.26 1.24 9.84
C SER A 42 -13.23 1.57 8.74
N PRO A 43 -13.62 2.27 7.66
CA PRO A 43 -12.69 2.78 6.65
C PRO A 43 -11.49 3.55 7.22
N GLY A 44 -11.63 4.14 8.41
CA GLY A 44 -10.56 4.87 9.11
C GLY A 44 -9.60 3.99 9.94
N ALA A 45 -9.91 2.71 10.19
CA ALA A 45 -9.10 1.84 11.05
C ALA A 45 -7.73 1.51 10.43
N PHE A 46 -7.69 1.26 9.12
CA PHE A 46 -6.46 1.01 8.37
C PHE A 46 -5.52 2.25 8.34
N PRO A 47 -6.00 3.45 7.95
CA PRO A 47 -5.22 4.68 8.08
C PRO A 47 -4.70 4.93 9.50
N MET A 48 -5.51 4.66 10.53
CA MET A 48 -5.11 4.82 11.93
C MET A 48 -3.98 3.87 12.33
N ALA A 49 -4.07 2.59 11.97
CA ALA A 49 -3.02 1.61 12.24
C ALA A 49 -1.71 1.96 11.51
N ALA A 50 -1.81 2.34 10.22
CA ALA A 50 -0.67 2.71 9.40
C ALA A 50 0.03 3.97 9.93
N SER A 51 -0.73 5.03 10.22
CA SER A 51 -0.19 6.27 10.79
C SER A 51 0.38 6.07 12.20
N GLY A 52 -0.24 5.23 13.03
CA GLY A 52 0.29 4.86 14.35
C GLY A 52 1.65 4.17 14.26
N LEU A 53 1.80 3.20 13.35
CA LEU A 53 3.08 2.54 13.09
C LEU A 53 4.12 3.53 12.54
N MET A 54 3.70 4.46 11.69
CA MET A 54 4.55 5.52 11.14
C MET A 54 5.06 6.47 12.23
N VAL A 55 4.23 6.84 13.21
CA VAL A 55 4.66 7.62 14.39
C VAL A 55 5.69 6.86 15.21
N ILE A 56 5.46 5.57 15.51
CA ILE A 56 6.40 4.75 16.29
C ILE A 56 7.75 4.66 15.58
N THR A 57 7.74 4.28 14.31
CA THR A 57 8.97 4.11 13.53
C THR A 57 9.71 5.44 13.30
N SER A 58 9.00 6.54 13.03
CA SER A 58 9.62 7.87 12.88
C SER A 58 10.25 8.37 14.19
N CYS A 59 9.62 8.16 15.34
CA CYS A 59 10.22 8.44 16.65
C CYS A 59 11.50 7.63 16.88
N ILE A 60 11.48 6.33 16.57
CA ILE A 60 12.65 5.45 16.68
C ILE A 60 13.80 5.95 15.77
N ILE A 61 13.48 6.35 14.53
CA ILE A 61 14.45 6.90 13.57
C ILE A 61 15.02 8.24 14.06
N ALA A 62 14.18 9.13 14.60
CA ALA A 62 14.61 10.44 15.11
C ALA A 62 15.56 10.31 16.31
N VAL A 63 15.27 9.40 17.23
CA VAL A 63 16.12 9.12 18.40
C VAL A 63 17.44 8.47 17.99
N GLN A 64 17.42 7.56 17.01
CA GLN A 64 18.65 6.98 16.46
C GLN A 64 19.50 8.03 15.74
N ASN A 65 18.87 8.89 14.94
CA ASN A 65 19.54 9.99 14.24
C ASN A 65 20.20 10.97 15.21
N LEU A 66 19.62 11.23 16.38
CA LEU A 66 20.27 12.07 17.40
C LEU A 66 21.55 11.45 18.00
N LYS A 67 21.72 10.13 17.91
CA LYS A 67 22.84 9.40 18.52
C LYS A 67 24.01 9.13 17.57
N LEU A 68 23.84 9.38 16.26
CA LEU A 68 24.86 9.10 15.24
C LEU A 68 25.66 10.37 14.87
N PRO A 69 26.98 10.28 14.66
CA PRO A 69 27.81 11.40 14.24
C PRO A 69 27.43 11.89 12.84
N LYS A 70 27.53 13.21 12.59
CA LYS A 70 27.09 13.87 11.36
C LYS A 70 28.10 13.65 10.21
N GLN A 71 27.66 13.11 9.08
CA GLN A 71 28.48 12.97 7.87
C GLN A 71 28.28 14.22 7.01
N GLU A 72 29.36 14.88 6.59
CA GLU A 72 29.30 15.99 5.63
C GLU A 72 29.35 15.44 4.20
N GLY A 73 28.36 15.78 3.36
CA GLY A 73 28.50 15.64 1.89
C GLY A 73 27.40 14.93 1.09
N ALA A 74 26.30 14.42 1.65
CA ALA A 74 25.26 13.79 0.83
C ALA A 74 24.20 14.80 0.32
N ARG A 75 23.98 14.85 -1.00
CA ARG A 75 22.96 15.69 -1.65
C ARG A 75 21.55 15.12 -1.45
N PHE A 76 20.69 15.93 -0.85
CA PHE A 76 19.29 15.65 -0.48
C PHE A 76 18.36 15.27 -1.65
N THR A 77 18.70 15.63 -2.89
CA THR A 77 17.76 15.60 -4.02
C THR A 77 17.85 14.37 -4.93
N VAL A 78 18.94 13.59 -4.86
CA VAL A 78 19.17 12.48 -5.80
C VAL A 78 18.88 11.12 -5.16
N ASP A 79 18.93 11.01 -3.83
CA ASP A 79 18.80 9.74 -3.10
C ASP A 79 17.39 9.50 -2.53
N ILE A 80 16.56 10.55 -2.42
CA ILE A 80 15.23 10.46 -1.80
C ILE A 80 14.15 10.03 -2.80
N MET A 81 14.33 10.31 -4.10
CA MET A 81 13.31 10.01 -5.12
C MET A 81 13.90 9.27 -6.35
N PRO A 82 14.31 8.00 -6.19
CA PRO A 82 14.72 7.19 -7.33
C PRO A 82 13.59 7.08 -8.36
N LYS A 83 13.93 7.08 -9.65
CA LYS A 83 12.97 7.07 -10.78
C LYS A 83 11.88 6.00 -10.63
N VAL A 84 12.21 4.86 -10.03
CA VAL A 84 11.27 3.76 -9.74
C VAL A 84 10.11 4.22 -8.86
N VAL A 85 10.37 5.02 -7.82
CA VAL A 85 9.33 5.53 -6.90
C VAL A 85 8.41 6.51 -7.62
N ALA A 86 8.98 7.41 -8.43
CA ALA A 86 8.18 8.36 -9.22
C ALA A 86 7.25 7.64 -10.21
N VAL A 87 7.75 6.59 -10.88
CA VAL A 87 6.93 5.80 -11.81
C VAL A 87 5.84 5.01 -11.07
N THR A 88 6.16 4.38 -9.94
CA THR A 88 5.15 3.66 -9.14
C THR A 88 4.07 4.60 -8.60
N LEU A 89 4.44 5.81 -8.15
CA LEU A 89 3.49 6.84 -7.74
C LEU A 89 2.58 7.27 -8.90
N ALA A 90 3.13 7.48 -10.08
CA ALA A 90 2.34 7.80 -11.27
C ALA A 90 1.36 6.66 -11.61
N MET A 91 1.78 5.40 -11.54
CA MET A 91 0.89 4.24 -11.74
C MET A 91 -0.24 4.19 -10.72
N LEU A 92 0.02 4.53 -9.44
CA LEU A 92 -1.00 4.61 -8.40
C LEU A 92 -2.03 5.71 -8.67
N LEU A 93 -1.60 6.88 -9.13
CA LEU A 93 -2.51 7.97 -9.50
C LEU A 93 -3.40 7.57 -10.68
N ILE A 94 -2.83 6.93 -11.70
CA ILE A 94 -3.60 6.41 -12.85
C ILE A 94 -4.61 5.36 -12.37
N PHE A 95 -4.19 4.43 -11.51
CA PHE A 95 -5.08 3.43 -10.92
C PHE A 95 -6.26 4.09 -10.19
N SER A 96 -6.01 5.13 -9.39
CA SER A 96 -7.07 5.83 -8.65
C SER A 96 -8.13 6.45 -9.56
N VAL A 97 -7.73 7.02 -10.71
CA VAL A 97 -8.66 7.63 -11.67
C VAL A 97 -9.42 6.56 -12.46
N VAL A 98 -8.72 5.53 -12.92
CA VAL A 98 -9.32 4.46 -13.74
C VAL A 98 -10.26 3.58 -12.92
N LEU A 99 -10.00 3.42 -11.61
CA LEU A 99 -10.79 2.61 -10.69
C LEU A 99 -12.26 3.04 -10.67
N GLU A 100 -12.54 4.35 -10.71
CA GLU A 100 -13.90 4.89 -10.70
C GLU A 100 -14.64 4.60 -12.01
N THR A 101 -13.94 4.57 -13.15
CA THR A 101 -14.57 4.43 -14.47
C THR A 101 -14.73 2.96 -14.92
N VAL A 102 -13.72 2.12 -14.69
CA VAL A 102 -13.65 0.75 -15.25
C VAL A 102 -14.10 -0.30 -14.24
N GLY A 103 -13.96 -0.02 -12.94
CA GLY A 103 -14.27 -0.95 -11.85
C GLY A 103 -13.03 -1.60 -11.23
N PHE A 104 -13.22 -2.13 -10.02
CA PHE A 104 -12.12 -2.61 -9.19
C PHE A 104 -11.35 -3.79 -9.82
N ILE A 105 -12.04 -4.83 -10.30
CA ILE A 105 -11.42 -6.11 -10.72
C ILE A 105 -10.42 -5.88 -11.88
N ILE A 106 -10.86 -5.24 -12.96
CA ILE A 106 -10.03 -5.04 -14.16
C ILE A 106 -8.87 -4.09 -13.83
N THR A 107 -9.17 -2.98 -13.15
CA THR A 107 -8.18 -1.94 -12.83
C THR A 107 -7.11 -2.48 -11.88
N ALA A 108 -7.51 -3.22 -10.85
CA ALA A 108 -6.58 -3.84 -9.90
C ALA A 108 -5.74 -4.92 -10.56
N PHE A 109 -6.34 -5.77 -11.43
CA PHE A 109 -5.58 -6.78 -12.18
C PHE A 109 -4.49 -6.14 -13.04
N LEU A 110 -4.84 -5.14 -13.86
CA LEU A 110 -3.91 -4.44 -14.73
C LEU A 110 -2.82 -3.72 -13.94
N PHE A 111 -3.21 -3.03 -12.86
CA PHE A 111 -2.26 -2.35 -11.98
C PHE A 111 -1.27 -3.32 -11.33
N LEU A 112 -1.76 -4.45 -10.78
CA LEU A 112 -0.90 -5.44 -10.14
C LEU A 112 0.04 -6.10 -11.15
N PHE A 113 -0.49 -6.48 -12.32
CA PHE A 113 0.30 -7.07 -13.39
C PHE A 113 1.39 -6.11 -13.88
N ALA A 114 1.03 -4.85 -14.15
CA ALA A 114 1.98 -3.84 -14.62
C ALA A 114 3.05 -3.52 -13.57
N THR A 115 2.67 -3.40 -12.30
CA THR A 115 3.60 -3.13 -11.20
C THR A 115 4.55 -4.31 -10.97
N LEU A 116 4.04 -5.55 -10.95
CA LEU A 116 4.87 -6.76 -10.84
C LEU A 116 5.83 -6.88 -12.03
N ARG A 117 5.39 -6.51 -13.23
CA ARG A 117 6.23 -6.54 -14.42
C ARG A 117 7.32 -5.48 -14.40
N TYR A 118 6.99 -4.27 -13.93
CA TYR A 118 7.91 -3.14 -13.83
C TYR A 118 8.95 -3.36 -12.73
N LEU A 119 8.51 -3.77 -11.54
CA LEU A 119 9.36 -3.88 -10.36
C LEU A 119 10.13 -5.21 -10.29
N HIS A 120 9.46 -6.32 -10.59
CA HIS A 120 10.03 -7.66 -10.38
C HIS A 120 10.66 -8.27 -11.65
N LYS A 121 10.48 -7.65 -12.83
CA LYS A 121 10.91 -8.18 -14.15
C LYS A 121 10.62 -9.68 -14.34
N SER A 122 9.55 -10.19 -13.74
CA SER A 122 9.22 -11.62 -13.72
C SER A 122 8.69 -12.09 -15.09
N SER A 123 8.72 -13.40 -15.30
CA SER A 123 8.18 -14.02 -16.52
C SER A 123 6.67 -13.80 -16.63
N TRP A 124 6.17 -13.64 -17.87
CA TRP A 124 4.78 -13.24 -18.17
C TRP A 124 3.74 -14.12 -17.44
N GLN A 125 3.99 -15.44 -17.40
CA GLN A 125 3.13 -16.41 -16.74
C GLN A 125 3.11 -16.26 -15.22
N ARG A 126 4.28 -16.03 -14.60
CA ARG A 126 4.37 -15.87 -13.14
C ARG A 126 3.72 -14.57 -12.69
N SER A 127 3.93 -13.48 -13.43
CA SER A 127 3.27 -12.20 -13.16
C SER A 127 1.75 -12.31 -13.28
N PHE A 128 1.24 -13.02 -14.29
CA PHE A 128 -0.19 -13.23 -14.48
C PHE A 128 -0.80 -14.04 -13.33
N LEU A 129 -0.23 -15.20 -13.01
CA LEU A 129 -0.75 -16.09 -11.98
C LEU A 129 -0.69 -15.45 -10.59
N LEU A 130 0.40 -14.74 -10.28
CA LEU A 130 0.53 -14.01 -9.02
C LEU A 130 -0.45 -12.84 -8.95
N ALA A 131 -0.61 -12.07 -10.03
CA ALA A 131 -1.57 -10.97 -10.07
C ALA A 131 -3.01 -11.46 -9.87
N PHE A 132 -3.38 -12.55 -10.54
CA PHE A 132 -4.70 -13.16 -10.39
C PHE A 132 -4.93 -13.68 -8.98
N MET A 133 -3.96 -14.43 -8.42
CA MET A 133 -4.05 -14.95 -7.05
C MET A 133 -4.22 -13.84 -6.01
N VAL A 134 -3.40 -12.78 -6.10
CA VAL A 134 -3.47 -11.65 -5.18
C VAL A 134 -4.79 -10.90 -5.34
N LEU A 135 -5.27 -10.71 -6.58
CA LEU A 135 -6.58 -10.08 -6.84
C LEU A 135 -7.72 -10.84 -6.17
N VAL A 136 -7.76 -12.18 -6.31
CA VAL A 136 -8.78 -13.02 -5.68
C VAL A 136 -8.73 -12.88 -4.17
N ILE A 137 -7.53 -12.94 -3.58
CA ILE A 137 -7.35 -12.80 -2.12
C ILE A 137 -7.85 -11.42 -1.65
N ILE A 138 -7.45 -10.34 -2.33
CA ILE A 138 -7.89 -8.98 -2.01
C ILE A 138 -9.42 -8.89 -2.10
N TYR A 139 -10.01 -9.41 -3.17
CA TYR A 139 -11.46 -9.39 -3.34
C TYR A 139 -12.20 -10.12 -2.22
N VAL A 140 -11.75 -11.32 -1.84
CA VAL A 140 -12.30 -12.10 -0.71
C VAL A 140 -12.19 -11.30 0.59
N ILE A 141 -11.02 -10.76 0.90
CA ILE A 141 -10.80 -10.00 2.14
C ILE A 141 -11.70 -8.76 2.19
N PHE A 142 -11.69 -7.93 1.16
CA PHE A 142 -12.44 -6.67 1.17
C PHE A 142 -13.95 -6.88 1.12
N ARG A 143 -14.44 -7.83 0.33
CA ARG A 143 -15.88 -8.08 0.16
C ARG A 143 -16.46 -8.91 1.30
N LEU A 144 -15.80 -10.00 1.70
CA LEU A 144 -16.34 -10.93 2.71
C LEU A 144 -15.99 -10.53 4.14
N ILE A 145 -14.76 -10.09 4.39
CA ILE A 145 -14.31 -9.76 5.75
C ILE A 145 -14.65 -8.31 6.10
N PHE A 146 -14.35 -7.36 5.22
CA PHE A 146 -14.57 -5.93 5.50
C PHE A 146 -15.91 -5.39 5.03
N GLN A 147 -16.68 -6.15 4.23
CA GLN A 147 -17.98 -5.74 3.68
C GLN A 147 -17.95 -4.34 3.03
N VAL A 148 -16.79 -3.95 2.47
CA VAL A 148 -16.64 -2.65 1.82
C VAL A 148 -17.26 -2.72 0.44
N VAL A 149 -18.11 -1.74 0.11
CA VAL A 149 -18.66 -1.60 -1.24
C VAL A 149 -17.52 -1.22 -2.17
N LEU A 150 -17.00 -2.21 -2.89
CA LEU A 150 -16.07 -2.01 -3.98
C LEU A 150 -16.86 -1.44 -5.17
N PRO A 151 -16.32 -0.47 -5.92
CA PRO A 151 -17.02 0.07 -7.08
C PRO A 151 -17.23 -1.02 -8.14
N GLU A 152 -18.49 -1.42 -8.28
CA GLU A 152 -19.00 -2.29 -9.34
C GLU A 152 -18.92 -1.48 -10.65
N GLY A 153 -17.78 -1.56 -11.33
CA GLY A 153 -17.65 -0.97 -12.66
C GLY A 153 -18.29 -1.84 -13.73
N PHE A 154 -17.62 -1.98 -14.87
CA PHE A 154 -18.20 -2.61 -16.07
C PHE A 154 -18.45 -4.14 -15.93
N VAL A 155 -17.96 -4.80 -14.89
CA VAL A 155 -18.07 -6.26 -14.74
C VAL A 155 -19.34 -6.64 -13.94
N PRO A 156 -20.25 -7.46 -14.49
CA PRO A 156 -21.42 -7.94 -13.76
C PRO A 156 -21.02 -9.00 -12.73
N GLU A 157 -20.56 -8.55 -11.56
CA GLU A 157 -20.14 -9.43 -10.44
C GLU A 157 -21.30 -10.30 -9.91
N ARG A 158 -22.54 -9.87 -10.12
CA ARG A 158 -23.76 -10.57 -9.72
C ARG A 158 -23.93 -11.90 -10.45
N GLU A 159 -23.49 -11.99 -11.71
CA GLU A 159 -23.56 -13.23 -12.49
C GLU A 159 -22.51 -14.25 -12.03
N ILE A 160 -21.31 -13.77 -11.66
CA ILE A 160 -20.24 -14.62 -11.11
C ILE A 160 -20.67 -15.21 -9.76
N MET A 161 -21.25 -14.37 -8.89
CA MET A 161 -21.73 -14.82 -7.58
C MET A 161 -22.92 -15.78 -7.71
N ALA A 162 -23.86 -15.50 -8.62
CA ALA A 162 -24.97 -16.42 -8.91
C ALA A 162 -24.46 -17.77 -9.41
N TRP A 163 -23.47 -17.79 -10.31
CA TRP A 163 -22.86 -19.03 -10.80
C TRP A 163 -22.10 -19.79 -9.70
N ILE A 164 -21.38 -19.10 -8.82
CA ILE A 164 -20.68 -19.72 -7.67
C ILE A 164 -21.69 -20.31 -6.68
N GLU A 165 -22.76 -19.58 -6.37
CA GLU A 165 -23.80 -20.03 -5.44
C GLU A 165 -24.55 -21.25 -6.00
N ASP A 166 -24.81 -21.26 -7.31
CA ASP A 166 -25.41 -22.41 -8.01
C ASP A 166 -24.47 -23.63 -8.01
N LEU A 167 -23.16 -23.42 -8.18
CA LEU A 167 -22.13 -24.48 -8.06
C LEU A 167 -22.02 -25.07 -6.65
N PHE A 168 -22.12 -24.22 -5.62
CA PHE A 168 -22.12 -24.67 -4.23
C PHE A 168 -23.41 -25.43 -3.87
N LYS A 169 -24.58 -24.92 -4.28
CA LYS A 169 -25.87 -25.62 -4.09
C LYS A 169 -25.93 -26.94 -4.85
N ALA A 170 -25.42 -26.98 -6.08
CA ALA A 170 -25.35 -28.22 -6.86
C ALA A 170 -24.47 -29.30 -6.20
N LYS A 171 -23.45 -28.88 -5.45
CA LYS A 171 -22.55 -29.77 -4.71
C LYS A 171 -23.12 -30.26 -3.38
N GLU A 172 -24.03 -29.51 -2.76
CA GLU A 172 -24.74 -29.92 -1.53
C GLU A 172 -25.96 -30.81 -1.80
N ALA A 173 -26.45 -30.84 -3.05
CA ALA A 173 -27.59 -31.65 -3.48
C ALA A 173 -27.22 -33.08 -3.97
N GLN A 174 -25.95 -33.49 -3.83
CA GLN A 174 -25.44 -34.84 -4.11
C GLN A 174 -24.84 -35.46 -2.85
#